data_AF-A0A1Y3ADU5-F1
#
_entry.id   AF-A0A1Y3ADU5-F1
#
_cell.length_a   1.000
_cell.length_b   1.000
_cell.length_c   1.000
_cell.angle_alpha   90.00
_cell.angle_beta   90.00
_cell.angle_gamma   90.00
#
_symmetry.space_group_name_H-M   'P 1'
#
loop_
_entity.id
_entity.type
_entity.pdbx_description
1 polymer ?
#
loop_
_entity_poly.entity_id
_entity_poly.type
_entity_poly.pdbx_seq_one_letter_code
_entity_poly.pdbx_strand_id
1 'polypeptide(L)'
;MSTPAAASADRTGERAGSAGEYRRRDSVTVVDSVVVSRQPLTATRLNDAAVALVEALPTDQFRAPERVAAETGHELDTVERLFERLATRDFLEWRPSRDPEHRPPVSVVVTVRNDRGNLARCLDALAELDYPDSEVVVVDDGSTDGTRELVESREGAGDEVRLVRVGEPDDPIGIGAARNRGVDAARHDVIAFTDADCRPRPRWLADLVPCLAAADLVGGRVRPAGGGAASAYEGVNSSLDMGAYAARVDPTGRTPYLPTANLVGRRDLFETVRFPERNVAEDVAVCWGALNAGYAVVYTPRGVVEHAYRDAPRAFAARRGTYGASEALLASEHDREDGSVGVPVVALLVAVLAVVGVVGTGTVATGAVALGVAVLGGTAGVRGWRGWRRARRLAPAVTASDLVASWGRSSLSSAYALSRELTRYYALPVAVLAMGCWLGGPAWLGTGVTAALVGAVGLPAIVEYHVHAPETSRLAYAGYYLADHLGYQFGVYRGALAHGTVAHLRPSARFRLA
;
A
#
# COMPACT_ATOMS: atom_id res chain seq x y z
N MET A 1 29.52 -9.54 -9.11
CA MET A 1 30.36 -8.33 -9.01
C MET A 1 30.24 -7.80 -7.61
N SER A 2 31.36 -7.41 -7.03
CA SER A 2 31.62 -7.20 -5.60
C SER A 2 30.61 -6.25 -4.93
N THR A 3 30.04 -6.69 -3.82
CA THR A 3 29.25 -5.89 -2.88
C THR A 3 30.09 -4.71 -2.41
N PRO A 4 29.69 -3.44 -2.61
CA PRO A 4 30.35 -2.35 -1.94
C PRO A 4 29.98 -2.45 -0.46
N ALA A 5 30.99 -2.51 0.41
CA ALA A 5 30.82 -2.30 1.83
C ALA A 5 30.28 -0.88 2.03
N ALA A 6 28.96 -0.76 2.18
CA ALA A 6 28.32 0.50 2.52
C ALA A 6 28.79 0.88 3.92
N ALA A 7 29.38 2.06 4.02
CA ALA A 7 29.70 2.70 5.28
C ALA A 7 28.43 2.80 6.12
N SER A 8 28.30 1.92 7.12
CA SER A 8 27.38 2.11 8.23
C SER A 8 27.92 3.25 9.08
N ALA A 9 27.74 4.48 8.61
CA ALA A 9 27.85 5.63 9.48
C ALA A 9 26.80 5.42 10.57
N ASP A 10 27.27 5.40 11.81
CA ASP A 10 26.50 5.33 13.03
C ASP A 10 25.53 6.53 13.12
N ARG A 11 24.37 6.44 12.44
CA ARG A 11 23.29 7.45 12.48
C ARG A 11 22.32 7.21 13.64
N THR A 12 22.70 6.40 14.62
CA THR A 12 21.89 6.15 15.82
C THR A 12 22.04 7.22 16.89
N GLY A 13 23.06 8.10 16.78
CA GLY A 13 23.45 9.04 17.82
C GLY A 13 22.62 10.33 18.01
N GLU A 14 21.70 10.67 17.10
CA GLU A 14 20.98 11.97 17.13
C GLU A 14 19.45 11.88 17.19
N ARG A 15 18.86 10.70 17.44
CA ARG A 15 17.40 10.59 17.59
C ARG A 15 17.00 10.90 19.04
N ALA A 16 16.55 12.13 19.29
CA ALA A 16 16.19 12.63 20.62
C ALA A 16 14.91 12.03 21.25
N GLY A 17 14.37 10.94 20.70
CA GLY A 17 13.19 10.24 21.23
C GLY A 17 12.91 8.94 20.49
N SER A 18 12.00 8.13 21.03
CA SER A 18 11.57 6.85 20.49
C SER A 18 11.03 7.06 19.08
N ALA A 19 11.37 6.12 18.21
CA ALA A 19 10.99 6.18 16.80
C ALA A 19 9.47 6.11 16.56
N GLY A 20 8.64 5.90 17.59
CA GLY A 20 7.21 6.07 17.48
C GLY A 20 6.39 5.90 18.74
N GLU A 21 5.12 6.24 18.64
CA GLU A 21 4.14 6.19 19.70
C GLU A 21 3.19 5.03 19.51
N TYR A 22 2.63 4.53 20.62
CA TYR A 22 1.79 3.35 20.63
C TYR A 22 0.46 3.62 21.32
N ARG A 23 -0.58 2.92 20.87
CA ARG A 23 -1.85 2.80 21.58
C ARG A 23 -2.37 1.38 21.51
N ARG A 24 -3.24 0.99 22.42
CA ARG A 24 -3.94 -0.30 22.33
C ARG A 24 -4.99 -0.21 21.22
N ARG A 25 -5.14 -1.25 20.40
CA ARG A 25 -6.24 -1.28 19.41
C ARG A 25 -7.59 -1.46 20.09
N ASP A 26 -8.65 -0.91 19.50
CA ASP A 26 -10.03 -1.04 20.00
C ASP A 26 -10.49 -2.51 20.09
N SER A 27 -9.97 -3.36 19.21
CA SER A 27 -10.28 -4.80 19.19
C SER A 27 -9.58 -5.61 20.28
N VAL A 28 -8.72 -4.97 21.09
CA VAL A 28 -7.83 -5.62 22.04
C VAL A 28 -8.31 -5.42 23.46
N THR A 29 -8.52 -6.53 24.15
CA THR A 29 -8.94 -6.59 25.56
C THR A 29 -7.95 -7.39 26.38
N VAL A 30 -7.80 -7.03 27.65
CA VAL A 30 -7.03 -7.80 28.63
C VAL A 30 -8.00 -8.53 29.55
N VAL A 31 -7.80 -9.83 29.75
CA VAL A 31 -8.57 -10.67 30.67
C VAL A 31 -7.56 -11.44 31.53
N ASP A 32 -7.47 -11.10 32.81
CA ASP A 32 -6.43 -11.56 33.73
C ASP A 32 -5.01 -11.31 33.14
N SER A 33 -4.25 -12.36 32.89
CA SER A 33 -2.91 -12.31 32.28
C SER A 33 -2.92 -12.50 30.76
N VAL A 34 -4.08 -12.47 30.11
CA VAL A 34 -4.22 -12.77 28.68
C VAL A 34 -4.66 -11.54 27.90
N VAL A 35 -3.86 -11.14 26.91
CA VAL A 35 -4.23 -10.12 25.94
C VAL A 35 -4.84 -10.79 24.72
N VAL A 36 -6.03 -10.34 24.33
CA VAL A 36 -6.83 -10.91 23.24
C VAL A 36 -7.22 -9.81 22.26
N SER A 37 -6.85 -9.99 20.99
CA SER A 37 -7.44 -9.28 19.85
C SER A 37 -8.52 -10.17 19.25
N ARG A 38 -9.71 -9.64 18.94
CA ARG A 38 -10.79 -10.43 18.29
C ARG A 38 -10.78 -10.33 16.77
N GLN A 39 -10.05 -9.37 16.20
CA GLN A 39 -10.06 -9.05 14.78
C GLN A 39 -8.65 -8.58 14.34
N PRO A 40 -7.79 -9.49 13.84
CA PRO A 40 -7.95 -10.95 13.80
C PRO A 40 -7.88 -11.61 15.20
N LEU A 41 -8.46 -12.80 15.38
CA LEU A 41 -8.42 -13.48 16.67
C LEU A 41 -6.99 -13.92 17.00
N THR A 42 -6.34 -13.20 17.91
CA THR A 42 -4.99 -13.47 18.38
C THR A 42 -4.97 -13.34 19.89
N ALA A 43 -4.34 -14.27 20.59
CA ALA A 43 -4.28 -14.24 22.04
C ALA A 43 -2.89 -14.66 22.53
N THR A 44 -2.39 -13.97 23.55
CA THR A 44 -1.11 -14.30 24.17
C THR A 44 -1.17 -14.06 25.67
N ARG A 45 -0.44 -14.87 26.45
CA ARG A 45 -0.32 -14.71 27.89
C ARG A 45 0.89 -13.84 28.20
N LEU A 46 0.70 -12.84 29.03
CA LEU A 46 1.71 -11.92 29.53
C LEU A 46 1.95 -12.17 31.02
N ASN A 47 3.05 -11.67 31.55
CA ASN A 47 3.24 -11.56 33.00
C ASN A 47 2.61 -10.24 33.51
N ASP A 48 2.49 -10.09 34.83
CA ASP A 48 1.80 -8.96 35.43
C ASP A 48 2.42 -7.61 35.06
N ALA A 49 3.75 -7.54 34.96
CA ALA A 49 4.46 -6.34 34.52
C ALA A 49 4.08 -5.94 33.07
N ALA A 50 4.05 -6.90 32.14
CA ALA A 50 3.66 -6.62 30.76
C ALA A 50 2.17 -6.31 30.63
N VAL A 51 1.30 -6.86 31.48
CA VAL A 51 -0.11 -6.47 31.57
C VAL A 51 -0.24 -5.01 31.97
N ALA A 52 0.43 -4.59 33.05
CA ALA A 52 0.41 -3.19 33.50
C ALA A 52 0.85 -2.22 32.41
N LEU A 53 1.90 -2.57 31.65
CA LEU A 53 2.37 -1.78 30.51
C LEU A 53 1.34 -1.67 29.37
N VAL A 54 0.60 -2.75 29.08
CA VAL A 54 -0.47 -2.74 28.07
C VAL A 54 -1.70 -1.95 28.55
N GLU A 55 -2.02 -2.01 29.84
CA GLU A 55 -3.11 -1.25 30.44
C GLU A 55 -2.81 0.25 30.54
N ALA A 56 -1.54 0.63 30.65
CA ALA A 56 -1.09 2.02 30.58
C ALA A 56 -1.27 2.66 29.19
N LEU A 57 -1.54 1.86 28.16
CA LEU A 57 -1.87 2.33 26.82
C LEU A 57 -3.39 2.39 26.62
N PRO A 58 -3.99 3.60 26.55
CA PRO A 58 -5.40 3.73 26.23
C PRO A 58 -5.66 3.41 24.75
N THR A 59 -6.93 3.33 24.36
CA THR A 59 -7.33 3.02 22.97
C THR A 59 -7.55 4.27 22.11
N ASP A 60 -7.79 5.42 22.74
CA ASP A 60 -8.09 6.70 22.09
C ASP A 60 -6.87 7.62 21.96
N GLN A 61 -5.79 7.37 22.72
CA GLN A 61 -4.59 8.20 22.73
C GLN A 61 -3.31 7.39 22.50
N PHE A 62 -2.42 7.91 21.64
CA PHE A 62 -1.07 7.39 21.47
C PHE A 62 -0.13 7.94 22.53
N ARG A 63 0.80 7.09 22.97
CA ARG A 63 1.79 7.41 23.98
C ARG A 63 3.18 6.98 23.57
N ALA A 64 4.16 7.82 23.86
CA ALA A 64 5.57 7.51 23.70
C ALA A 64 6.05 6.49 24.77
N PRO A 65 6.83 5.47 24.39
CA PRO A 65 7.48 4.53 25.31
C PRO A 65 8.18 5.18 26.51
N GLU A 66 8.88 6.31 26.33
CA GLU A 66 9.58 7.06 27.40
C GLU A 66 8.64 7.45 28.51
N ARG A 67 7.48 7.98 28.13
CA ARG A 67 6.48 8.44 29.09
C ARG A 67 5.89 7.25 29.85
N VAL A 68 5.65 6.13 29.17
CA VAL A 68 5.15 4.92 29.84
C VAL A 68 6.21 4.35 30.79
N ALA A 69 7.46 4.25 30.34
CA ALA A 69 8.58 3.78 31.14
C ALA A 69 8.77 4.61 32.42
N ALA A 70 8.76 5.94 32.30
CA ALA A 70 8.88 6.86 33.42
C ALA A 70 7.71 6.74 34.42
N GLU A 71 6.47 6.66 33.94
CA GLU A 71 5.27 6.57 34.80
C GLU A 71 5.17 5.21 35.51
N THR A 72 5.66 4.13 34.88
CA THR A 72 5.54 2.75 35.40
C THR A 72 6.79 2.26 36.13
N GLY A 73 7.90 3.02 36.09
CA GLY A 73 9.16 2.63 36.72
C GLY A 73 9.88 1.49 36.01
N HIS A 74 9.64 1.31 34.71
CA HIS A 74 10.29 0.27 33.89
C HIS A 74 11.41 0.87 33.02
N GLU A 75 12.38 0.03 32.64
CA GLU A 75 13.44 0.42 31.71
C GLU A 75 12.86 0.67 30.30
N LEU A 76 13.26 1.78 29.67
CA LEU A 76 12.78 2.21 28.35
C LEU A 76 12.92 1.12 27.29
N ASP A 77 14.11 0.56 27.14
CA ASP A 77 14.43 -0.48 26.15
C ASP A 77 13.57 -1.75 26.34
N THR A 78 13.20 -2.06 27.59
CA THR A 78 12.26 -3.16 27.88
C THR A 78 10.83 -2.83 27.43
N VAL A 79 10.37 -1.59 27.64
CA VAL A 79 9.05 -1.12 27.17
C VAL A 79 9.00 -1.10 25.65
N GLU A 80 10.01 -0.56 24.98
CA GLU A 80 10.09 -0.47 23.52
C GLU A 80 10.03 -1.85 22.86
N ARG A 81 10.84 -2.80 23.33
CA ARG A 81 10.82 -4.18 22.83
C ARG A 81 9.48 -4.86 23.01
N LEU A 82 8.82 -4.64 24.15
CA LEU A 82 7.49 -5.21 24.39
C LEU A 82 6.48 -4.60 23.40
N PHE A 83 6.47 -3.28 23.27
CA PHE A 83 5.54 -2.58 22.40
C PHE A 83 5.73 -2.94 20.93
N GLU A 84 6.97 -3.05 20.47
CA GLU A 84 7.27 -3.50 19.11
C GLU A 84 6.81 -4.95 18.86
N ARG A 85 7.05 -5.86 19.80
CA ARG A 85 6.56 -7.25 19.71
C ARG A 85 5.03 -7.36 19.71
N LEU A 86 4.34 -6.46 20.42
CA LEU A 86 2.88 -6.44 20.46
C LEU A 86 2.29 -5.75 19.22
N ALA A 87 2.93 -4.70 18.70
CA ALA A 87 2.55 -4.02 17.47
C ALA A 87 2.69 -4.93 16.23
N THR A 88 3.80 -5.67 16.12
CA THR A 88 4.02 -6.68 15.06
C THR A 88 3.01 -7.82 15.09
N ARG A 89 2.31 -8.03 16.21
CA ARG A 89 1.22 -9.00 16.39
C ARG A 89 -0.17 -8.38 16.36
N ASP A 90 -0.30 -7.14 15.87
CA ASP A 90 -1.57 -6.41 15.75
C ASP A 90 -2.31 -6.18 17.09
N PHE A 91 -1.62 -6.23 18.24
CA PHE A 91 -2.21 -5.86 19.53
C PHE A 91 -2.15 -4.35 19.79
N LEU A 92 -1.06 -3.72 19.36
CA LEU A 92 -0.88 -2.29 19.46
C LEU A 92 -0.93 -1.66 18.06
N GLU A 93 -1.39 -0.43 18.00
CA GLU A 93 -1.22 0.43 16.85
C GLU A 93 0.00 1.32 17.08
N TRP A 94 0.80 1.49 16.04
CA TRP A 94 2.01 2.29 16.05
C TRP A 94 1.85 3.47 15.09
N ARG A 95 2.45 4.61 15.43
CA ARG A 95 2.63 5.73 14.52
C ARG A 95 4.00 6.38 14.72
N PRO A 96 4.57 7.06 13.71
CA PRO A 96 5.81 7.79 13.90
C PRO A 96 5.62 8.91 14.94
N SER A 97 6.63 9.08 15.79
CA SER A 97 6.72 10.21 16.71
C SER A 97 6.80 11.50 15.89
N ARG A 98 6.32 12.59 16.46
CA ARG A 98 6.32 13.89 15.81
C ARG A 98 6.73 14.98 16.78
N ASP A 99 7.51 15.92 16.27
CA ASP A 99 7.82 17.16 16.96
C ASP A 99 7.09 18.32 16.25
N PRO A 100 5.95 18.81 16.77
CA PRO A 100 5.21 19.91 16.15
C PRO A 100 5.99 21.22 16.00
N GLU A 101 7.07 21.40 16.77
CA GLU A 101 7.97 22.55 16.70
C GLU A 101 9.04 22.37 15.61
N HIS A 102 9.25 21.15 15.13
CA HIS A 102 10.15 20.87 14.00
C HIS A 102 9.53 21.35 12.69
N ARG A 103 9.81 22.61 12.35
CA ARG A 103 9.32 23.29 11.14
C ARG A 103 10.44 23.94 10.32
N PRO A 104 11.46 23.18 9.88
CA PRO A 104 12.48 23.72 8.99
C PRO A 104 11.87 24.17 7.65
N PRO A 105 12.49 25.13 6.96
CA PRO A 105 12.08 25.49 5.61
C PRO A 105 12.06 24.31 4.63
N VAL A 106 11.10 24.30 3.68
CA VAL A 106 10.87 23.16 2.76
C VAL A 106 10.92 23.56 1.30
N SER A 107 11.65 22.81 0.47
CA SER A 107 11.58 22.95 -0.99
C SER A 107 10.59 21.93 -1.56
N VAL A 108 9.48 22.39 -2.13
CA VAL A 108 8.46 21.56 -2.76
C VAL A 108 8.80 21.38 -4.24
N VAL A 109 9.21 20.18 -4.63
CA VAL A 109 9.49 19.83 -6.02
C VAL A 109 8.23 19.32 -6.71
N VAL A 110 7.84 19.96 -7.80
CA VAL A 110 6.70 19.58 -8.65
C VAL A 110 7.19 19.32 -10.06
N THR A 111 7.13 18.07 -10.53
CA THR A 111 7.47 17.73 -11.91
C THR A 111 6.24 17.85 -12.81
N VAL A 112 6.41 18.43 -14.00
CA VAL A 112 5.31 18.63 -14.95
C VAL A 112 5.76 18.39 -16.39
N ARG A 113 4.85 17.86 -17.20
CA ARG A 113 4.94 17.87 -18.65
C ARG A 113 3.56 17.89 -19.28
N ASN A 114 3.27 18.92 -20.06
CA ASN A 114 2.00 19.10 -20.79
C ASN A 114 0.75 18.92 -19.89
N ASP A 115 0.78 19.50 -18.68
CA ASP A 115 -0.36 19.49 -17.77
C ASP A 115 -0.59 20.86 -17.10
N ARG A 116 -0.57 21.92 -17.91
CA ARG A 116 -0.74 23.31 -17.46
C ARG A 116 -1.95 23.49 -16.54
N GLY A 117 -3.09 22.88 -16.89
CA GLY A 117 -4.35 23.06 -16.17
C GLY A 117 -4.35 22.43 -14.78
N ASN A 118 -3.71 21.27 -14.61
CA ASN A 118 -3.52 20.69 -13.29
C ASN A 118 -2.46 21.45 -12.50
N LEU A 119 -1.33 21.80 -13.12
CA LEU A 119 -0.28 22.56 -12.47
C LEU A 119 -0.81 23.88 -11.88
N ALA A 120 -1.65 24.62 -12.61
CA ALA A 120 -2.26 25.84 -12.08
C ALA A 120 -2.99 25.60 -10.75
N ARG A 121 -3.79 24.53 -10.67
CA ARG A 121 -4.53 24.15 -9.46
C ARG A 121 -3.62 23.62 -8.35
N CYS A 122 -2.53 22.95 -8.71
CA CYS A 122 -1.52 22.50 -7.77
C CYS A 122 -0.83 23.71 -7.12
N LEU A 123 -0.40 24.69 -7.92
CA LEU A 123 0.21 25.94 -7.44
C LEU A 123 -0.75 26.75 -6.56
N ASP A 124 -2.04 26.82 -6.93
CA ASP A 124 -3.06 27.44 -6.07
C ASP A 124 -3.15 26.74 -4.69
N ALA A 125 -3.16 25.40 -4.67
CA ALA A 125 -3.19 24.64 -3.41
C ALA A 125 -1.90 24.80 -2.58
N LEU A 126 -0.74 24.93 -3.24
CA LEU A 126 0.54 25.17 -2.58
C LEU A 126 0.64 26.57 -1.97
N ALA A 127 -0.01 27.57 -2.59
CA ALA A 127 -0.09 28.92 -2.03
C ALA A 127 -0.95 29.01 -0.76
N GLU A 128 -1.82 28.02 -0.51
CA GLU A 128 -2.70 27.94 0.65
C GLU A 128 -2.12 27.12 1.83
N LEU A 129 -0.84 26.72 1.76
CA LEU A 129 -0.23 25.92 2.82
C LEU A 129 -0.13 26.69 4.14
N ASP A 130 -0.53 26.03 5.23
CA ASP A 130 -0.28 26.45 6.61
C ASP A 130 1.13 26.01 7.01
N TYR A 131 2.14 26.67 6.46
CA TYR A 131 3.55 26.39 6.73
C TYR A 131 4.41 27.67 6.67
N PRO A 132 5.38 27.84 7.59
CA PRO A 132 6.05 29.13 7.76
C PRO A 132 7.01 29.53 6.63
N ASP A 133 7.75 28.58 6.03
CA ASP A 133 8.70 28.85 4.94
C ASP A 133 8.71 27.66 3.98
N SER A 134 8.30 27.90 2.74
CA SER A 134 8.40 26.92 1.66
C SER A 134 8.58 27.59 0.32
N GLU A 135 9.52 27.07 -0.48
CA GLU A 135 9.57 27.38 -1.92
C GLU A 135 8.93 26.27 -2.74
N VAL A 136 8.52 26.60 -3.96
CA VAL A 136 8.06 25.65 -4.97
C VAL A 136 9.03 25.63 -6.14
N VAL A 137 9.62 24.47 -6.42
CA VAL A 137 10.49 24.24 -7.58
C VAL A 137 9.71 23.42 -8.60
N VAL A 138 9.22 24.10 -9.65
CA VAL A 138 8.55 23.46 -10.78
C VAL A 138 9.59 23.01 -11.78
N VAL A 139 9.66 21.70 -12.03
CA VAL A 139 10.56 21.11 -13.02
C VAL A 139 9.75 20.75 -14.26
N ASP A 140 9.95 21.51 -15.34
CA ASP A 140 9.28 21.31 -16.62
C ASP A 140 10.12 20.44 -17.56
N ASP A 141 9.61 19.24 -17.91
CA ASP A 141 10.28 18.26 -18.78
C ASP A 141 9.84 18.41 -20.25
N GLY A 142 10.09 19.59 -20.83
CA GLY A 142 9.82 19.85 -22.24
C GLY A 142 8.35 20.10 -22.60
N SER A 143 7.59 20.89 -21.82
CA SER A 143 6.19 21.19 -22.18
C SER A 143 6.05 22.12 -23.38
N THR A 144 4.92 21.98 -24.09
CA THR A 144 4.53 22.77 -25.28
C THR A 144 3.14 23.41 -25.13
N ASP A 145 2.46 23.25 -24.00
CA ASP A 145 1.05 23.61 -23.78
C ASP A 145 0.84 24.95 -23.05
N GLY A 146 1.90 25.76 -22.93
CA GLY A 146 1.85 27.02 -22.17
C GLY A 146 2.20 26.86 -20.68
N THR A 147 2.70 25.69 -20.26
CA THR A 147 3.12 25.41 -18.88
C THR A 147 4.20 26.38 -18.40
N ARG A 148 5.19 26.69 -19.23
CA ARG A 148 6.33 27.55 -18.85
C ARG A 148 5.87 28.98 -18.56
N GLU A 149 5.05 29.51 -19.46
CA GLU A 149 4.47 30.85 -19.37
C GLU A 149 3.59 31.00 -18.13
N LEU A 150 2.88 29.93 -17.75
CA LEU A 150 2.12 29.89 -16.49
C LEU A 150 3.05 30.06 -15.28
N VAL A 151 4.14 29.28 -15.21
CA VAL A 151 5.06 29.35 -14.06
C VAL A 151 5.76 30.70 -14.00
N GLU A 152 6.28 31.20 -15.12
CA GLU A 152 6.93 32.51 -15.20
C GLU A 152 6.00 33.65 -14.77
N SER A 153 4.70 33.56 -15.11
CA SER A 153 3.73 34.55 -14.65
C SER A 153 3.52 34.56 -13.14
N ARG A 154 3.72 33.41 -12.47
CA ARG A 154 3.64 33.27 -11.01
C ARG A 154 4.90 33.80 -10.33
N GLU A 155 6.08 33.46 -10.89
CA GLU A 155 7.36 34.03 -10.45
C GLU A 155 7.32 35.56 -10.49
N GLY A 156 6.82 36.14 -11.59
CA GLY A 156 6.69 37.58 -11.76
C GLY A 156 5.66 38.25 -10.83
N ALA A 157 4.72 37.48 -10.29
CA ALA A 157 3.73 37.96 -9.32
C ALA A 157 4.28 38.00 -7.87
N GLY A 158 5.49 37.48 -7.65
CA GLY A 158 6.13 37.42 -6.32
C GLY A 158 5.80 36.17 -5.53
N ASP A 159 5.18 35.15 -6.15
CA ASP A 159 5.04 33.84 -5.53
C ASP A 159 6.44 33.22 -5.34
N GLU A 160 6.68 32.50 -4.26
CA GLU A 160 7.94 31.75 -4.05
C GLU A 160 8.00 30.48 -4.91
N VAL A 161 7.77 30.64 -6.21
CA VAL A 161 7.82 29.61 -7.23
C VAL A 161 9.08 29.82 -8.06
N ARG A 162 9.67 28.73 -8.54
CA ARG A 162 10.82 28.74 -9.43
C ARG A 162 10.69 27.71 -10.54
N LEU A 163 10.97 28.10 -11.78
CA LEU A 163 10.99 27.22 -12.94
C LEU A 163 12.39 26.63 -13.19
N VAL A 164 12.48 25.31 -13.28
CA VAL A 164 13.65 24.57 -13.74
C VAL A 164 13.27 23.86 -15.04
N ARG A 165 13.91 24.27 -16.14
CA ARG A 165 13.65 23.69 -17.46
C ARG A 165 14.60 22.52 -17.69
N VAL A 166 14.04 21.37 -18.04
CA VAL A 166 14.78 20.14 -18.36
C VAL A 166 14.18 19.49 -19.59
N GLY A 167 14.96 18.63 -20.24
CA GLY A 167 14.54 17.94 -21.46
C GLY A 167 14.15 18.86 -22.61
N GLU A 168 13.72 18.25 -23.71
CA GLU A 168 13.14 18.93 -24.86
C GLU A 168 11.77 18.32 -25.19
N PRO A 169 10.88 19.02 -25.92
CA PRO A 169 9.56 18.49 -26.29
C PRO A 169 9.59 17.09 -26.90
N ASP A 170 10.58 16.81 -27.74
CA ASP A 170 10.76 15.53 -28.43
C ASP A 170 11.73 14.57 -27.70
N ASP A 171 12.42 15.04 -26.67
CA ASP A 171 13.41 14.28 -25.90
C ASP A 171 13.31 14.58 -24.38
N PRO A 172 12.25 14.08 -23.72
CA PRO A 172 12.06 14.23 -22.27
C PRO A 172 13.06 13.40 -21.49
N ILE A 173 13.54 13.91 -20.36
CA ILE A 173 14.47 13.15 -19.48
C ILE A 173 13.72 12.17 -18.56
N GLY A 174 12.40 12.34 -18.40
CA GLY A 174 11.56 11.48 -17.58
C GLY A 174 11.49 11.88 -16.10
N ILE A 175 10.49 11.33 -15.40
CA ILE A 175 10.05 11.84 -14.10
C ILE A 175 11.10 11.66 -12.99
N GLY A 176 11.81 10.53 -12.95
CA GLY A 176 12.87 10.31 -11.96
C GLY A 176 14.03 11.28 -12.13
N ALA A 177 14.50 11.48 -13.36
CA ALA A 177 15.55 12.44 -13.66
C ALA A 177 15.11 13.88 -13.36
N ALA A 178 13.88 14.26 -13.73
CA ALA A 178 13.30 15.56 -13.41
C ALA A 178 13.24 15.81 -11.89
N ARG A 179 12.86 14.81 -11.08
CA ARG A 179 12.87 14.93 -9.61
C ARG A 179 14.27 15.17 -9.07
N ASN A 180 15.28 14.47 -9.58
CA ASN A 180 16.68 14.70 -9.19
C ASN A 180 17.12 16.13 -9.52
N ARG A 181 16.73 16.68 -10.68
CA ARG A 181 17.01 18.08 -11.04
C ARG A 181 16.31 19.08 -10.11
N GLY A 182 15.10 18.74 -9.64
CA GLY A 182 14.41 19.50 -8.61
C GLY A 182 15.16 19.51 -7.28
N VAL A 183 15.68 18.36 -6.84
CA VAL A 183 16.53 18.24 -5.63
C VAL A 183 17.80 19.10 -5.77
N ASP A 184 18.46 19.05 -6.94
CA ASP A 184 19.68 19.82 -7.18
C ASP A 184 19.42 21.33 -7.18
N ALA A 185 18.25 21.74 -7.66
CA ALA A 185 17.87 23.15 -7.73
C ALA A 185 17.38 23.68 -6.37
N ALA A 186 16.77 22.85 -5.53
CA ALA A 186 16.20 23.25 -4.24
C ALA A 186 17.18 24.09 -3.40
N ARG A 187 16.66 24.93 -2.50
CA ARG A 187 17.42 25.82 -1.60
C ARG A 187 17.46 25.33 -0.15
N HIS A 188 16.49 24.52 0.27
CA HIS A 188 16.33 24.07 1.66
C HIS A 188 16.73 22.61 1.89
N ASP A 189 17.09 22.24 3.12
CA ASP A 189 17.55 20.88 3.46
C ASP A 189 16.43 19.85 3.57
N VAL A 190 15.16 20.28 3.58
CA VAL A 190 13.99 19.40 3.51
C VAL A 190 13.34 19.52 2.14
N ILE A 191 13.16 18.38 1.48
CA ILE A 191 12.54 18.26 0.16
C ILE A 191 11.19 17.59 0.31
N ALA A 192 10.15 18.22 -0.23
CA ALA A 192 8.84 17.62 -0.40
C ALA A 192 8.57 17.39 -1.89
N PHE A 193 7.88 16.31 -2.23
CA PHE A 193 7.45 16.01 -3.58
C PHE A 193 5.93 15.95 -3.66
N THR A 194 5.40 16.55 -4.72
CA THR A 194 4.04 16.31 -5.18
C THR A 194 4.00 16.41 -6.70
N ASP A 195 2.95 15.89 -7.33
CA ASP A 195 2.82 15.87 -8.79
C ASP A 195 1.90 17.01 -9.26
N ALA A 196 2.00 17.41 -10.54
CA ALA A 196 1.21 18.52 -11.06
C ALA A 196 -0.31 18.30 -10.99
N ASP A 197 -0.78 17.04 -10.98
CA ASP A 197 -2.17 16.62 -10.80
C ASP A 197 -2.59 16.38 -9.35
N CYS A 198 -1.72 16.75 -8.40
CA CYS A 198 -2.02 16.71 -6.98
C CYS A 198 -2.41 18.08 -6.42
N ARG A 199 -3.21 18.04 -5.35
CA ARG A 199 -3.66 19.20 -4.56
C ARG A 199 -3.38 18.90 -3.09
N PRO A 200 -2.22 19.34 -2.58
CA PRO A 200 -1.93 19.23 -1.15
C PRO A 200 -2.98 19.97 -0.32
N ARG A 201 -3.43 19.39 0.79
CA ARG A 201 -4.30 20.12 1.73
C ARG A 201 -3.49 21.15 2.51
N PRO A 202 -4.12 22.22 3.06
CA PRO A 202 -3.42 23.30 3.75
C PRO A 202 -2.43 22.83 4.83
N ARG A 203 -2.80 21.79 5.60
CA ARG A 203 -1.95 21.23 6.67
C ARG A 203 -0.91 20.20 6.18
N TRP A 204 -0.70 20.03 4.87
CA TRP A 204 0.14 18.96 4.31
C TRP A 204 1.54 18.91 4.93
N LEU A 205 2.33 19.98 4.77
CA LEU A 205 3.68 20.05 5.34
C LEU A 205 3.67 20.08 6.87
N ALA A 206 2.72 20.80 7.48
CA ALA A 206 2.56 20.86 8.93
C ALA A 206 2.21 19.51 9.58
N ASP A 207 1.69 18.55 8.81
CA ASP A 207 1.42 17.19 9.27
C ASP A 207 2.56 16.21 9.00
N LEU A 208 3.35 16.41 7.93
CA LEU A 208 4.42 15.47 7.54
C LEU A 208 5.78 15.85 8.09
N VAL A 209 6.19 17.11 7.97
CA VAL A 209 7.54 17.56 8.35
C VAL A 209 7.87 17.27 9.82
N PRO A 210 6.95 17.45 10.80
CA PRO A 210 7.19 17.06 12.19
C PRO A 210 7.66 15.62 12.41
N CYS A 211 7.33 14.69 11.49
CA CYS A 211 7.76 13.30 11.59
C CYS A 211 9.24 13.11 11.24
N LEU A 212 9.90 14.07 10.58
CA LEU A 212 11.34 14.03 10.27
C LEU A 212 12.25 14.16 11.51
N ALA A 213 11.67 14.49 12.67
CA ALA A 213 12.35 14.40 13.95
C ALA A 213 12.64 12.94 14.36
N ALA A 214 11.87 11.97 13.84
CA ALA A 214 11.99 10.56 14.19
C ALA A 214 12.20 9.62 12.98
N ALA A 215 12.17 10.16 11.76
CA ALA A 215 12.35 9.43 10.51
C ALA A 215 13.14 10.26 9.48
N ASP A 216 13.63 9.60 8.43
CA ASP A 216 14.45 10.25 7.39
C ASP A 216 13.64 10.51 6.11
N LEU A 217 12.61 9.68 5.86
CA LEU A 217 11.69 9.77 4.74
C LEU A 217 10.26 9.47 5.20
N VAL A 218 9.32 10.36 4.88
CA VAL A 218 7.94 10.33 5.37
C VAL A 218 6.98 10.46 4.20
N GLY A 219 6.03 9.53 4.09
CA GLY A 219 4.95 9.60 3.10
C GLY A 219 3.62 9.90 3.77
N GLY A 220 2.81 10.71 3.10
CA GLY A 220 1.45 11.03 3.51
C GLY A 220 0.40 10.25 2.73
N ARG A 221 -0.86 10.39 3.15
CA ARG A 221 -1.98 9.71 2.47
C ARG A 221 -2.37 10.41 1.17
N VAL A 222 -2.55 9.64 0.09
CA VAL A 222 -3.13 10.14 -1.16
C VAL A 222 -4.61 9.78 -1.21
N ARG A 223 -5.46 10.74 -1.55
CA ARG A 223 -6.91 10.55 -1.75
C ARG A 223 -7.31 11.08 -3.12
N PRO A 224 -8.43 10.62 -3.71
CA PRO A 224 -8.89 11.18 -4.97
C PRO A 224 -9.40 12.62 -4.81
N ALA A 225 -9.11 13.45 -5.80
CA ALA A 225 -9.73 14.76 -5.99
C ALA A 225 -10.96 14.64 -6.90
N GLY A 226 -12.09 15.22 -6.48
CA GLY A 226 -13.32 15.26 -7.29
C GLY A 226 -14.28 14.07 -7.09
N GLY A 227 -15.43 14.14 -7.75
CA GLY A 227 -16.56 13.20 -7.58
C GLY A 227 -16.85 12.29 -8.78
N GLY A 228 -15.92 12.19 -9.74
CA GLY A 228 -16.06 11.33 -10.91
C GLY A 228 -16.06 9.84 -10.55
N ALA A 229 -16.53 8.99 -11.46
CA ALA A 229 -16.55 7.54 -11.23
C ALA A 229 -15.14 6.95 -11.09
N ALA A 230 -14.13 7.48 -11.80
CA ALA A 230 -12.74 7.06 -11.59
C ALA A 230 -12.27 7.45 -10.18
N SER A 231 -12.61 8.66 -9.73
CA SER A 231 -12.26 9.16 -8.40
C SER A 231 -12.90 8.32 -7.29
N ALA A 232 -14.17 7.95 -7.43
CA ALA A 232 -14.86 7.07 -6.50
C ALA A 232 -14.21 5.67 -6.44
N TYR A 233 -13.80 5.12 -7.58
CA TYR A 233 -13.09 3.84 -7.64
C TYR A 233 -11.68 3.91 -7.02
N GLU A 234 -10.89 4.93 -7.37
CA GLU A 234 -9.57 5.21 -6.80
C GLU A 234 -9.65 5.48 -5.29
N GLY A 235 -10.77 6.04 -4.81
CA GLY A 235 -11.06 6.18 -3.39
C GLY A 235 -11.09 4.86 -2.61
N VAL A 236 -11.22 3.73 -3.30
CA VAL A 236 -11.20 2.37 -2.73
C VAL A 236 -9.94 1.60 -3.13
N ASN A 237 -9.54 1.69 -4.40
CA ASN A 237 -8.54 0.80 -5.00
C ASN A 237 -7.26 1.49 -5.50
N SER A 238 -7.01 2.73 -5.09
CA SER A 238 -5.82 3.44 -5.56
C SER A 238 -4.53 2.75 -5.14
N SER A 239 -3.61 2.62 -6.10
CA SER A 239 -2.23 2.22 -5.85
C SER A 239 -1.44 3.28 -5.07
N LEU A 240 -1.94 4.51 -4.96
CA LEU A 240 -1.28 5.62 -4.26
C LEU A 240 -1.78 5.76 -2.79
N ASP A 241 -2.91 5.14 -2.41
CA ASP A 241 -3.39 5.20 -1.02
C ASP A 241 -2.81 4.04 -0.20
N MET A 242 -1.86 4.33 0.69
CA MET A 242 -1.25 3.33 1.58
C MET A 242 -2.10 2.97 2.81
N GLY A 243 -3.31 3.52 2.91
CA GLY A 243 -4.33 3.11 3.88
C GLY A 243 -4.48 4.03 5.08
N ALA A 244 -5.33 3.65 6.04
CA ALA A 244 -5.72 4.51 7.15
C ALA A 244 -4.79 4.45 8.37
N TYR A 245 -3.80 3.54 8.38
CA TYR A 245 -2.95 3.28 9.53
C TYR A 245 -1.50 3.65 9.20
N ALA A 246 -0.82 4.28 10.15
CA ALA A 246 0.61 4.54 10.02
C ALA A 246 1.40 3.22 10.02
N ALA A 247 2.52 3.20 9.31
CA ALA A 247 3.34 2.02 9.16
C ALA A 247 4.80 2.38 8.91
N ARG A 248 5.71 1.52 9.35
CA ARG A 248 7.07 1.52 8.81
C ARG A 248 7.00 0.89 7.43
N VAL A 249 7.76 1.43 6.48
CA VAL A 249 7.80 0.85 5.14
C VAL A 249 8.54 -0.48 5.22
N ASP A 250 7.89 -1.52 4.70
CA ASP A 250 8.42 -2.88 4.62
C ASP A 250 8.12 -3.40 3.21
N PRO A 251 9.14 -3.66 2.37
CA PRO A 251 8.96 -4.15 1.00
C PRO A 251 8.09 -5.41 0.88
N THR A 252 7.95 -6.18 1.95
CA THR A 252 7.13 -7.40 2.03
C THR A 252 5.82 -7.22 2.81
N GLY A 253 5.64 -6.04 3.41
CA GLY A 253 4.51 -5.71 4.27
C GLY A 253 3.35 -5.03 3.53
N ARG A 254 2.44 -4.43 4.31
CA ARG A 254 1.23 -3.77 3.79
C ARG A 254 1.50 -2.40 3.16
N THR A 255 2.60 -1.77 3.54
CA THR A 255 3.04 -0.47 3.01
C THR A 255 4.44 -0.67 2.41
N PRO A 256 4.51 -1.19 1.16
CA PRO A 256 5.77 -1.59 0.55
C PRO A 256 6.64 -0.44 0.05
N TYR A 257 6.05 0.74 -0.18
CA TYR A 257 6.73 1.95 -0.61
C TYR A 257 5.87 3.18 -0.28
N LEU A 258 6.37 4.37 -0.60
CA LEU A 258 5.66 5.64 -0.45
C LEU A 258 5.55 6.29 -1.84
N PRO A 259 4.35 6.66 -2.31
CA PRO A 259 4.20 7.34 -3.58
C PRO A 259 4.82 8.74 -3.54
N THR A 260 5.60 9.09 -4.55
CA THR A 260 6.25 10.41 -4.65
C THR A 260 5.25 11.56 -4.82
N ALA A 261 4.00 11.27 -5.18
CA ALA A 261 2.88 12.22 -5.14
C ALA A 261 2.67 12.86 -3.75
N ASN A 262 3.16 12.22 -2.68
CA ASN A 262 3.05 12.70 -1.31
C ASN A 262 4.23 12.19 -0.45
N LEU A 263 5.40 12.80 -0.62
CA LEU A 263 6.64 12.36 0.00
C LEU A 263 7.44 13.54 0.55
N VAL A 264 8.03 13.42 1.73
CA VAL A 264 8.88 14.43 2.36
C VAL A 264 10.11 13.76 2.96
N GLY A 265 11.30 14.29 2.71
CA GLY A 265 12.55 13.73 3.23
C GLY A 265 13.66 14.76 3.32
N ARG A 266 14.78 14.38 3.92
CA ARG A 266 15.98 15.21 3.95
C ARG A 266 16.67 15.21 2.59
N ARG A 267 17.27 16.34 2.20
CA ARG A 267 17.97 16.50 0.92
C ARG A 267 19.12 15.50 0.78
N ASP A 268 19.92 15.34 1.82
CA ASP A 268 21.09 14.45 1.84
C ASP A 268 20.70 12.99 1.52
N LEU A 269 19.51 12.55 1.93
CA LEU A 269 18.93 11.26 1.55
C LEU A 269 18.74 11.16 0.05
N PHE A 270 18.14 12.18 -0.60
CA PHE A 270 17.91 12.18 -2.04
C PHE A 270 19.18 12.41 -2.86
N GLU A 271 20.21 13.03 -2.29
CA GLU A 271 21.56 13.10 -2.89
C GLU A 271 22.28 11.74 -2.82
N THR A 272 22.08 11.00 -1.72
CA THR A 272 22.63 9.65 -1.54
C THR A 272 21.89 8.61 -2.39
N VAL A 273 20.57 8.68 -2.40
CA VAL A 273 19.67 7.73 -3.07
C VAL A 273 18.88 8.49 -4.13
N ARG A 274 19.48 8.60 -5.31
CA ARG A 274 18.87 9.29 -6.46
C ARG A 274 17.73 8.46 -7.05
N PHE A 275 16.74 9.14 -7.61
CA PHE A 275 15.69 8.49 -8.39
C PHE A 275 16.32 7.88 -9.66
N PRO A 276 15.93 6.66 -10.07
CA PRO A 276 16.37 6.10 -11.34
C PRO A 276 15.78 6.87 -12.52
N GLU A 277 16.50 6.93 -13.65
CA GLU A 277 16.08 7.61 -14.88
C GLU A 277 15.02 6.78 -15.63
N ARG A 278 13.80 6.74 -15.08
CA ARG A 278 12.65 6.02 -15.62
C ARG A 278 11.33 6.69 -15.23
N ASN A 279 10.24 6.24 -15.85
CA ASN A 279 8.90 6.81 -15.70
C ASN A 279 7.93 5.94 -14.87
N VAL A 280 8.41 4.83 -14.31
CA VAL A 280 7.64 3.94 -13.43
C VAL A 280 8.51 3.33 -12.36
N ALA A 281 7.90 3.07 -11.19
CA ALA A 281 8.53 2.42 -10.04
C ALA A 281 9.80 3.12 -9.53
N GLU A 282 10.00 4.40 -9.86
CA GLU A 282 11.05 5.25 -9.32
C GLU A 282 10.83 5.56 -7.83
N ASP A 283 9.57 5.62 -7.40
CA ASP A 283 9.13 5.76 -6.01
C ASP A 283 9.48 4.52 -5.16
N VAL A 284 9.27 3.33 -5.72
CA VAL A 284 9.68 2.07 -5.11
C VAL A 284 11.21 2.01 -4.96
N ALA A 285 11.94 2.38 -6.01
CA ALA A 285 13.40 2.35 -5.99
C ALA A 285 13.99 3.31 -4.96
N VAL A 286 13.49 4.54 -4.84
CA VAL A 286 13.99 5.48 -3.83
C VAL A 286 13.68 5.00 -2.41
N CYS A 287 12.48 4.46 -2.17
CA CYS A 287 12.11 3.95 -0.85
C CYS A 287 13.00 2.76 -0.44
N TRP A 288 13.25 1.83 -1.35
CA TRP A 288 14.06 0.65 -1.04
C TRP A 288 15.54 0.96 -1.02
N GLY A 289 16.01 1.86 -1.88
CA GLY A 289 17.36 2.41 -1.79
C GLY A 289 17.60 3.08 -0.44
N ALA A 290 16.61 3.84 0.06
CA ALA A 290 16.68 4.46 1.38
C ALA A 290 16.74 3.41 2.51
N LEU A 291 15.86 2.40 2.49
CA LEU A 291 15.90 1.29 3.45
C LEU A 291 17.24 0.53 3.42
N ASN A 292 17.76 0.23 2.22
CA ASN A 292 19.04 -0.46 2.05
C ASN A 292 20.23 0.37 2.53
N ALA A 293 20.13 1.71 2.46
CA ALA A 293 21.10 2.64 3.00
C ALA A 293 20.94 2.90 4.52
N GLY A 294 19.98 2.22 5.18
CA GLY A 294 19.77 2.29 6.63
C GLY A 294 18.88 3.45 7.11
N TYR A 295 18.21 4.16 6.19
CA TYR A 295 17.30 5.24 6.54
C TYR A 295 15.96 4.71 7.09
N ALA A 296 15.38 5.45 8.04
CA ALA A 296 14.05 5.19 8.55
C ALA A 296 12.98 5.77 7.61
N VAL A 297 12.22 4.89 6.98
CA VAL A 297 11.15 5.25 6.04
C VAL A 297 9.79 4.92 6.65
N VAL A 298 8.91 5.92 6.76
CA VAL A 298 7.63 5.80 7.46
C VAL A 298 6.47 6.38 6.66
N TYR A 299 5.31 5.77 6.81
CA TYR A 299 4.03 6.25 6.32
C TYR A 299 3.19 6.79 7.48
N THR A 300 2.51 7.92 7.26
CA THR A 300 1.47 8.43 8.15
C THR A 300 0.19 8.74 7.35
N PRO A 301 -1.01 8.41 7.88
CA PRO A 301 -2.26 8.70 7.19
C PRO A 301 -2.64 10.19 7.22
N ARG A 302 -1.80 11.04 7.83
CA ARG A 302 -1.95 12.51 7.87
C ARG A 302 -1.31 13.15 6.64
N GLY A 303 -1.35 14.48 6.56
CA GLY A 303 -0.74 15.22 5.45
C GLY A 303 -1.33 14.79 4.12
N VAL A 304 -2.66 14.89 4.00
CA VAL A 304 -3.38 14.36 2.84
C VAL A 304 -3.10 15.20 1.61
N VAL A 305 -2.81 14.53 0.50
CA VAL A 305 -2.75 15.11 -0.85
C VAL A 305 -3.89 14.53 -1.69
N GLU A 306 -4.61 15.38 -2.42
CA GLU A 306 -5.70 14.97 -3.28
C GLU A 306 -5.23 14.86 -4.74
N HIS A 307 -5.31 13.67 -5.33
CA HIS A 307 -4.84 13.38 -6.68
C HIS A 307 -6.01 13.40 -7.68
N ALA A 308 -5.90 14.21 -8.73
CA ALA A 308 -6.91 14.34 -9.77
C ALA A 308 -6.81 13.18 -10.78
N TYR A 309 -7.89 12.43 -10.93
CA TYR A 309 -7.95 11.31 -11.88
C TYR A 309 -8.70 11.71 -13.15
N ARG A 310 -8.18 11.29 -14.31
CA ARG A 310 -8.85 11.49 -15.61
C ARG A 310 -9.97 10.45 -15.77
N ASP A 311 -11.21 10.91 -15.99
CA ASP A 311 -12.40 10.05 -16.19
C ASP A 311 -12.45 9.48 -17.63
N ALA A 312 -11.50 8.64 -18.00
CA ALA A 312 -11.49 7.95 -19.30
C ALA A 312 -11.07 6.48 -19.14
N PRO A 313 -11.99 5.50 -19.27
CA PRO A 313 -11.70 4.09 -19.00
C PRO A 313 -10.52 3.52 -19.80
N ARG A 314 -10.33 3.95 -21.05
CA ARG A 314 -9.20 3.51 -21.89
C ARG A 314 -7.86 4.06 -21.39
N ALA A 315 -7.80 5.35 -21.06
CA ALA A 315 -6.60 5.97 -20.53
C ALA A 315 -6.25 5.39 -19.15
N PHE A 316 -7.28 5.16 -18.33
CA PHE A 316 -7.19 4.48 -17.04
C PHE A 316 -6.57 3.07 -17.18
N ALA A 317 -7.13 2.22 -18.07
CA ALA A 317 -6.60 0.88 -18.31
C ALA A 317 -5.17 0.91 -18.86
N ALA A 318 -4.84 1.85 -19.76
CA ALA A 318 -3.48 2.00 -20.30
C ALA A 318 -2.47 2.39 -19.20
N ARG A 319 -2.85 3.30 -18.29
CA ARG A 319 -2.02 3.66 -17.12
C ARG A 319 -1.80 2.45 -16.22
N ARG A 320 -2.86 1.68 -15.93
CA ARG A 320 -2.75 0.42 -15.17
C ARG A 320 -1.87 -0.62 -15.84
N GLY A 321 -1.88 -0.71 -17.17
CA GLY A 321 -0.94 -1.55 -17.92
C GLY A 321 0.52 -1.08 -17.86
N THR A 322 0.76 0.20 -17.57
CA THR A 322 2.12 0.69 -17.30
C THR A 322 2.57 0.25 -15.91
N TYR A 323 1.70 0.35 -14.91
CA TYR A 323 1.96 -0.11 -13.53
C TYR A 323 2.13 -1.63 -13.45
N GLY A 324 1.32 -2.40 -14.18
CA GLY A 324 1.48 -3.86 -14.25
C GLY A 324 2.81 -4.27 -14.86
N ALA A 325 3.29 -3.54 -15.87
CA ALA A 325 4.57 -3.86 -16.52
C ALA A 325 5.78 -3.61 -15.61
N SER A 326 5.69 -2.66 -14.67
CA SER A 326 6.80 -2.37 -13.75
C SER A 326 7.05 -3.47 -12.73
N GLU A 327 6.13 -4.41 -12.52
CA GLU A 327 6.40 -5.57 -11.65
C GLU A 327 7.52 -6.46 -12.19
N ALA A 328 7.57 -6.68 -13.51
CA ALA A 328 8.62 -7.48 -14.12
C ALA A 328 9.99 -6.79 -13.98
N LEU A 329 10.01 -5.46 -14.14
CA LEU A 329 11.19 -4.62 -13.90
C LEU A 329 11.67 -4.78 -12.46
N LEU A 330 10.79 -4.56 -11.47
CA LEU A 330 11.13 -4.69 -10.05
C LEU A 330 11.57 -6.10 -9.67
N ALA A 331 10.94 -7.13 -10.25
CA ALA A 331 11.35 -8.51 -10.05
C ALA A 331 12.76 -8.78 -10.59
N SER A 332 13.12 -8.18 -11.72
CA SER A 332 14.47 -8.32 -12.29
C SER A 332 15.55 -7.57 -11.49
N GLU A 333 15.21 -6.44 -10.86
CA GLU A 333 16.17 -5.61 -10.13
C GLU A 333 16.40 -6.07 -8.69
N HIS A 334 15.35 -6.59 -8.05
CA HIS A 334 15.34 -6.83 -6.60
C HIS A 334 15.06 -8.29 -6.22
N ASP A 335 15.08 -9.21 -7.18
CA ASP A 335 14.83 -10.65 -7.00
C ASP A 335 13.57 -10.94 -6.15
N ARG A 336 12.48 -10.23 -6.47
CA ARG A 336 11.23 -10.33 -5.72
C ARG A 336 10.50 -11.63 -5.97
N GLU A 337 10.48 -12.48 -4.95
CA GLU A 337 9.49 -13.55 -4.79
C GLU A 337 8.25 -13.03 -4.04
N ASP A 338 7.42 -12.25 -4.75
CA ASP A 338 6.22 -11.65 -4.19
C ASP A 338 5.15 -12.67 -3.86
N GLY A 339 4.89 -12.80 -2.56
CA GLY A 339 3.82 -13.62 -2.00
C GLY A 339 2.93 -12.85 -1.07
N SER A 340 1.70 -12.57 -1.49
CA SER A 340 0.71 -11.80 -0.73
C SER A 340 -0.34 -12.68 -0.05
N VAL A 341 -0.53 -13.94 -0.49
CA VAL A 341 -1.66 -14.76 -0.04
C VAL A 341 -1.21 -16.09 0.55
N GLY A 342 -1.35 -16.21 1.87
CA GLY A 342 -1.15 -17.45 2.63
C GLY A 342 -2.32 -18.42 2.50
N VAL A 343 -2.48 -19.12 1.37
CA VAL A 343 -3.58 -20.09 1.17
C VAL A 343 -3.01 -21.46 0.78
N PRO A 344 -3.48 -22.57 1.39
CA PRO A 344 -3.14 -23.90 0.89
C PRO A 344 -3.74 -24.07 -0.51
N VAL A 345 -2.89 -24.08 -1.54
CA VAL A 345 -3.23 -24.27 -2.98
C VAL A 345 -4.17 -25.47 -3.21
N VAL A 346 -4.11 -26.47 -2.34
CA VAL A 346 -5.02 -27.62 -2.31
C VAL A 346 -6.49 -27.20 -2.13
N ALA A 347 -6.80 -26.22 -1.27
CA ALA A 347 -8.17 -25.75 -1.07
C ALA A 347 -8.72 -25.03 -2.32
N LEU A 348 -7.86 -24.30 -3.05
CA LEU A 348 -8.20 -23.68 -4.33
C LEU A 348 -8.47 -24.74 -5.41
N LEU A 349 -7.56 -25.71 -5.56
CA LEU A 349 -7.72 -26.78 -6.54
C LEU A 349 -8.99 -27.59 -6.28
N VAL A 350 -9.26 -27.94 -5.02
CA VAL A 350 -10.49 -28.64 -4.65
C VAL A 350 -11.71 -27.74 -4.89
N ALA A 351 -11.60 -26.43 -4.69
CA ALA A 351 -12.71 -25.52 -4.94
C ALA A 351 -13.07 -25.39 -6.42
N VAL A 352 -12.06 -25.20 -7.26
CA VAL A 352 -12.21 -25.14 -8.71
C VAL A 352 -12.71 -26.49 -9.25
N LEU A 353 -12.14 -27.61 -8.80
CA LEU A 353 -12.59 -28.95 -9.19
C LEU A 353 -14.03 -29.24 -8.76
N ALA A 354 -14.45 -28.75 -7.59
CA ALA A 354 -15.84 -28.90 -7.13
C ALA A 354 -16.81 -28.09 -8.00
N VAL A 355 -16.50 -26.83 -8.34
CA VAL A 355 -17.32 -26.02 -9.25
C VAL A 355 -17.39 -26.65 -10.65
N VAL A 356 -16.26 -27.12 -11.17
CA VAL A 356 -16.18 -27.83 -12.45
C VAL A 356 -17.02 -29.12 -12.41
N GLY A 357 -16.93 -29.88 -11.33
CA GLY A 357 -17.74 -31.09 -11.11
C GLY A 357 -19.24 -30.82 -11.06
N VAL A 358 -19.67 -29.74 -10.37
CA VAL A 358 -21.08 -29.32 -10.28
C VAL A 358 -21.68 -29.06 -11.65
N VAL A 359 -20.96 -28.33 -12.51
CA VAL A 359 -21.44 -27.96 -13.84
C VAL A 359 -21.44 -29.17 -14.77
N GLY A 360 -20.49 -30.11 -14.60
CA GLY A 360 -20.43 -31.35 -15.37
C GLY A 360 -21.52 -32.37 -15.04
N THR A 361 -22.00 -32.43 -13.78
CA THR A 361 -22.99 -33.44 -13.35
C THR A 361 -24.42 -32.92 -13.24
N GLY A 362 -24.64 -31.61 -13.39
CA GLY A 362 -25.98 -30.99 -13.30
C GLY A 362 -26.58 -30.96 -11.89
N THR A 363 -25.87 -31.44 -10.88
CA THR A 363 -26.35 -31.50 -9.49
C THR A 363 -25.73 -30.35 -8.68
N VAL A 364 -26.35 -29.17 -8.77
CA VAL A 364 -25.89 -27.91 -8.13
C VAL A 364 -25.79 -28.02 -6.60
N ALA A 365 -26.63 -28.81 -5.96
CA ALA A 365 -26.67 -28.93 -4.51
C ALA A 365 -25.49 -29.72 -3.91
N THR A 366 -25.05 -30.80 -4.56
CA THR A 366 -24.06 -31.73 -3.99
C THR A 366 -22.64 -31.19 -4.02
N GLY A 367 -22.25 -30.49 -5.08
CA GLY A 367 -20.88 -29.98 -5.17
C GLY A 367 -20.67 -28.61 -4.53
N ALA A 368 -21.71 -27.80 -4.31
CA ALA A 368 -21.63 -26.64 -3.41
C ALA A 368 -21.44 -27.07 -1.94
N VAL A 369 -22.09 -28.18 -1.53
CA VAL A 369 -21.89 -28.80 -0.22
C VAL A 369 -20.51 -29.46 -0.12
N ALA A 370 -20.03 -30.14 -1.16
CA ALA A 370 -18.68 -30.72 -1.16
C ALA A 370 -17.57 -29.64 -1.17
N LEU A 371 -17.77 -28.53 -1.89
CA LEU A 371 -16.94 -27.33 -1.87
C LEU A 371 -16.89 -26.71 -0.47
N GLY A 372 -18.06 -26.54 0.15
CA GLY A 372 -18.19 -26.13 1.55
C GLY A 372 -17.44 -27.08 2.48
N VAL A 373 -17.69 -28.39 2.40
CA VAL A 373 -17.05 -29.40 3.25
C VAL A 373 -15.54 -29.51 3.00
N ALA A 374 -15.02 -29.25 1.80
CA ALA A 374 -13.59 -29.28 1.53
C ALA A 374 -12.85 -28.00 1.99
N VAL A 375 -13.45 -26.83 1.74
CA VAL A 375 -12.94 -25.54 2.21
C VAL A 375 -12.99 -25.47 3.74
N LEU A 376 -14.10 -25.95 4.32
CA LEU A 376 -14.28 -26.02 5.77
C LEU A 376 -13.49 -27.20 6.38
N GLY A 377 -13.44 -28.37 5.74
CA GLY A 377 -12.89 -29.61 6.31
C GLY A 377 -11.39 -29.82 6.12
N GLY A 378 -10.81 -29.36 5.00
CA GLY A 378 -9.37 -29.54 4.71
C GLY A 378 -8.45 -28.75 5.64
N THR A 379 -8.97 -27.68 6.26
CA THR A 379 -8.28 -26.88 7.27
C THR A 379 -8.72 -27.22 8.70
N ALA A 380 -9.94 -27.73 8.91
CA ALA A 380 -10.53 -27.93 10.22
C ALA A 380 -10.02 -29.13 11.02
N GLY A 381 -9.57 -30.22 10.39
CA GLY A 381 -9.25 -31.46 11.13
C GLY A 381 -8.12 -31.30 12.15
N VAL A 382 -6.93 -30.86 11.72
CA VAL A 382 -5.74 -30.79 12.59
C VAL A 382 -5.48 -29.39 13.12
N ARG A 383 -5.63 -28.34 12.29
CA ARG A 383 -5.43 -26.94 12.73
C ARG A 383 -6.59 -26.47 13.61
N GLY A 384 -7.84 -26.82 13.27
CA GLY A 384 -9.01 -26.55 14.11
C GLY A 384 -8.93 -27.25 15.47
N TRP A 385 -8.54 -28.52 15.52
CA TRP A 385 -8.36 -29.26 16.78
C TRP A 385 -7.22 -28.70 17.65
N ARG A 386 -6.07 -28.37 17.04
CA ARG A 386 -4.95 -27.72 17.76
C ARG A 386 -5.33 -26.33 18.26
N GLY A 387 -6.05 -25.54 17.45
CA GLY A 387 -6.59 -24.24 17.82
C GLY A 387 -7.55 -24.33 19.00
N TRP A 388 -8.49 -25.26 18.96
CA TRP A 388 -9.44 -25.52 20.03
C TRP A 388 -8.74 -25.96 21.33
N ARG A 389 -7.77 -26.90 21.25
CA ARG A 389 -6.96 -27.30 22.42
C ARG A 389 -6.20 -26.14 23.05
N ARG A 390 -5.66 -25.23 22.25
CA ARG A 390 -4.97 -24.02 22.74
C ARG A 390 -5.95 -23.02 23.35
N ALA A 391 -7.08 -22.76 22.70
CA ALA A 391 -8.09 -21.84 23.21
C ALA A 391 -8.68 -22.29 24.55
N ARG A 392 -8.87 -23.60 24.77
CA ARG A 392 -9.29 -24.12 26.09
C ARG A 392 -8.32 -23.78 27.22
N ARG A 393 -7.02 -23.59 26.94
CA ARG A 393 -6.01 -23.15 27.92
C ARG A 393 -6.05 -21.65 28.20
N LEU A 394 -6.77 -20.91 27.36
CA LEU A 394 -6.96 -19.47 27.43
C LEU A 394 -8.40 -19.11 27.86
N ALA A 395 -9.22 -20.09 28.23
CA ALA A 395 -10.53 -19.82 28.83
C ALA A 395 -10.32 -19.14 30.20
N PRO A 396 -11.16 -18.15 30.57
CA PRO A 396 -12.37 -17.69 29.86
C PRO A 396 -12.11 -16.63 28.77
N ALA A 397 -10.87 -16.15 28.59
CA ALA A 397 -10.54 -15.03 27.71
C ALA A 397 -10.87 -15.28 26.22
N VAL A 398 -10.80 -16.54 25.75
CA VAL A 398 -11.18 -16.93 24.39
C VAL A 398 -12.29 -17.98 24.43
N THR A 399 -13.41 -17.71 23.76
CA THR A 399 -14.58 -18.60 23.74
C THR A 399 -14.66 -19.47 22.48
N ALA A 400 -15.53 -20.48 22.48
CA ALA A 400 -15.78 -21.30 21.29
C ALA A 400 -16.45 -20.51 20.16
N SER A 401 -17.30 -19.54 20.49
CA SER A 401 -17.93 -18.66 19.49
C SER A 401 -16.89 -17.74 18.84
N ASP A 402 -15.90 -17.23 19.59
CA ASP A 402 -14.79 -16.46 19.03
C ASP A 402 -14.02 -17.28 17.98
N LEU A 403 -13.75 -18.56 18.26
CA LEU A 403 -13.08 -19.46 17.32
C LEU A 403 -13.88 -19.68 16.03
N VAL A 404 -15.17 -20.00 16.16
CA VAL A 404 -16.04 -20.24 15.00
C VAL A 404 -16.18 -18.97 14.15
N ALA A 405 -16.39 -17.83 14.80
CA ALA A 405 -16.49 -16.54 14.12
C ALA A 405 -15.18 -16.15 13.44
N SER A 406 -14.03 -16.36 14.10
CA SER A 406 -12.71 -16.12 13.52
C SER A 406 -12.44 -17.01 12.32
N TRP A 407 -12.79 -18.29 12.41
CA TRP A 407 -12.60 -19.23 11.31
C TRP A 407 -13.48 -18.89 10.11
N GLY A 408 -14.74 -18.52 10.34
CA GLY A 408 -15.63 -18.02 9.29
C GLY A 408 -15.06 -16.78 8.60
N ARG A 409 -14.64 -15.76 9.38
CA ARG A 409 -13.99 -14.54 8.86
C ARG A 409 -12.72 -14.87 8.07
N SER A 410 -11.86 -15.73 8.60
CA SER A 410 -10.60 -16.13 7.96
C SER A 410 -10.87 -16.84 6.62
N SER A 411 -11.90 -17.68 6.56
CA SER A 411 -12.27 -18.41 5.34
C SER A 411 -12.80 -17.46 4.26
N LEU A 412 -13.70 -16.55 4.63
CA LEU A 412 -14.23 -15.52 3.71
C LEU A 412 -13.14 -14.57 3.24
N SER A 413 -12.26 -14.12 4.15
CA SER A 413 -11.12 -13.26 3.82
C SER A 413 -10.14 -13.96 2.87
N SER A 414 -9.92 -15.26 3.05
CA SER A 414 -9.05 -16.06 2.17
C SER A 414 -9.66 -16.21 0.78
N ALA A 415 -10.97 -16.47 0.70
CA ALA A 415 -11.69 -16.54 -0.57
C ALA A 415 -11.63 -15.20 -1.32
N TYR A 416 -11.88 -14.08 -0.63
CA TYR A 416 -11.75 -12.75 -1.19
C TYR A 416 -10.32 -12.46 -1.71
N ALA A 417 -9.29 -12.68 -0.88
CA ALA A 417 -7.90 -12.42 -1.26
C ALA A 417 -7.48 -13.25 -2.49
N LEU A 418 -7.86 -14.53 -2.51
CA LEU A 418 -7.59 -15.44 -3.61
C LEU A 418 -8.30 -15.03 -4.91
N SER A 419 -9.58 -14.70 -4.83
CA SER A 419 -10.35 -14.20 -5.97
C SER A 419 -9.76 -12.90 -6.52
N ARG A 420 -9.27 -12.00 -5.66
CA ARG A 420 -8.60 -10.76 -6.07
C ARG A 420 -7.26 -11.04 -6.76
N GLU A 421 -6.44 -11.95 -6.25
CA GLU A 421 -5.18 -12.37 -6.91
C GLU A 421 -5.44 -13.05 -8.27
N LEU A 422 -6.44 -13.94 -8.35
CA LEU A 422 -6.84 -14.58 -9.61
C LEU A 422 -7.32 -13.54 -10.63
N THR A 423 -8.15 -12.58 -10.20
CA THR A 423 -8.62 -11.49 -11.06
C THR A 423 -7.44 -10.68 -11.58
N ARG A 424 -6.51 -10.29 -10.70
CA ARG A 424 -5.40 -9.40 -11.02
C ARG A 424 -4.37 -10.05 -11.95
N TYR A 425 -4.05 -11.33 -11.78
CA TYR A 425 -2.95 -11.98 -12.52
C TYR A 425 -3.37 -13.05 -13.52
N TYR A 426 -4.44 -13.80 -13.28
CA TYR A 426 -4.70 -15.04 -14.02
C TYR A 426 -6.03 -15.07 -14.81
N ALA A 427 -6.83 -14.01 -14.76
CA ALA A 427 -8.14 -13.98 -15.42
C ALA A 427 -8.08 -14.24 -16.94
N LEU A 428 -7.17 -13.59 -17.66
CA LEU A 428 -7.01 -13.72 -19.11
C LEU A 428 -6.50 -15.11 -19.53
N PRO A 429 -5.43 -15.69 -18.95
CA PRO A 429 -5.06 -17.07 -19.24
C PRO A 429 -6.20 -18.07 -18.96
N VAL A 430 -6.93 -17.90 -17.86
CA VAL A 430 -8.07 -18.76 -17.52
C VAL A 430 -9.19 -18.62 -18.55
N ALA A 431 -9.47 -17.41 -19.04
CA ALA A 431 -10.43 -17.18 -20.11
C ALA A 431 -10.00 -17.84 -21.44
N VAL A 432 -8.71 -17.80 -21.78
CA VAL A 432 -8.16 -18.49 -22.97
C VAL A 432 -8.30 -20.01 -22.83
N LEU A 433 -8.05 -20.57 -21.64
CA LEU A 433 -8.27 -21.99 -21.37
C LEU A 433 -9.75 -22.37 -21.53
N ALA A 434 -10.67 -21.57 -21.00
CA ALA A 434 -12.10 -21.79 -21.16
C ALA A 434 -12.53 -21.78 -22.63
N MET A 435 -12.00 -20.83 -23.42
CA MET A 435 -12.22 -20.75 -24.85
C MET A 435 -11.69 -22.00 -25.58
N GLY A 436 -10.49 -22.47 -25.23
CA GLY A 436 -9.93 -23.70 -25.77
C GLY A 436 -10.81 -24.93 -25.49
N CYS A 437 -11.41 -25.01 -24.29
CA CYS A 437 -12.37 -26.07 -23.96
C CYS A 437 -13.65 -26.00 -24.81
N TRP A 438 -14.13 -24.82 -25.19
CA TRP A 438 -15.28 -24.73 -26.10
C TRP A 438 -14.94 -25.05 -27.55
N LEU A 439 -13.76 -24.64 -28.03
CA LEU A 439 -13.37 -24.80 -29.42
C LEU A 439 -12.88 -26.21 -29.77
N GLY A 440 -12.28 -26.92 -28.82
CA GLY A 440 -11.66 -28.23 -29.08
C GLY A 440 -11.74 -29.24 -27.94
N GLY A 441 -12.44 -28.92 -26.85
CA GLY A 441 -12.55 -29.77 -25.67
C GLY A 441 -13.99 -30.04 -25.24
N PRO A 442 -14.18 -30.59 -24.02
CA PRO A 442 -15.51 -30.80 -23.46
C PRO A 442 -16.19 -29.45 -23.12
N ALA A 443 -17.28 -29.13 -23.82
CA ALA A 443 -17.98 -27.85 -23.65
C ALA A 443 -18.43 -27.55 -22.21
N TRP A 444 -18.80 -28.59 -21.44
CA TRP A 444 -19.18 -28.44 -20.03
C TRP A 444 -18.00 -27.96 -19.15
N LEU A 445 -16.76 -28.32 -19.48
CA LEU A 445 -15.57 -27.78 -18.82
C LEU A 445 -15.40 -26.30 -19.13
N GLY A 446 -15.54 -25.90 -20.40
CA GLY A 446 -15.46 -24.48 -20.81
C GLY A 446 -16.49 -23.62 -20.09
N THR A 447 -17.73 -24.11 -19.97
CA THR A 447 -18.79 -23.44 -19.20
C THR A 447 -18.45 -23.37 -17.71
N GLY A 448 -17.97 -24.46 -17.12
CA GLY A 448 -17.59 -24.51 -15.70
C GLY A 448 -16.44 -23.55 -15.35
N VAL A 449 -15.39 -23.52 -16.18
CA VAL A 449 -14.24 -22.61 -16.01
C VAL A 449 -14.69 -21.15 -16.16
N THR A 450 -15.54 -20.86 -17.14
CA THR A 450 -16.08 -19.50 -17.33
C THR A 450 -16.93 -19.05 -16.13
N ALA A 451 -17.82 -19.90 -15.63
CA ALA A 451 -18.64 -19.59 -14.47
C ALA A 451 -17.78 -19.34 -13.22
N ALA A 452 -16.73 -20.16 -13.00
CA ALA A 452 -15.77 -19.98 -11.92
C ALA A 452 -15.01 -18.65 -12.05
N LEU A 453 -14.58 -18.29 -13.27
CA LEU A 453 -13.90 -17.03 -13.55
C LEU A 453 -14.82 -15.82 -13.28
N VAL A 454 -16.07 -15.86 -13.76
CA VAL A 454 -17.06 -14.79 -13.49
C VAL A 454 -17.29 -14.64 -11.98
N GLY A 455 -17.39 -15.74 -11.24
CA GLY A 455 -17.49 -15.71 -9.78
C GLY A 455 -16.25 -15.11 -9.11
N ALA A 456 -15.05 -15.49 -9.56
CA ALA A 456 -13.78 -14.99 -9.02
C ALA A 456 -13.56 -13.50 -9.30
N VAL A 457 -14.01 -12.99 -10.45
CA VAL A 457 -13.95 -11.56 -10.80
C VAL A 457 -15.05 -10.77 -10.10
N GLY A 458 -16.26 -11.32 -10.04
CA GLY A 458 -17.44 -10.64 -9.48
C GLY A 458 -17.42 -10.53 -7.95
N LEU A 459 -16.97 -11.57 -7.24
CA LEU A 459 -16.92 -11.60 -5.78
C LEU A 459 -16.19 -10.38 -5.17
N PRO A 460 -14.90 -10.12 -5.49
CA PRO A 460 -14.18 -8.96 -4.96
C PRO A 460 -14.83 -7.63 -5.35
N ALA A 461 -15.26 -7.45 -6.61
CA ALA A 461 -15.92 -6.23 -7.05
C ALA A 461 -17.20 -5.92 -6.24
N ILE A 462 -18.03 -6.95 -5.98
CA ILE A 462 -19.25 -6.83 -5.17
C ILE A 462 -18.91 -6.54 -3.71
N VAL A 463 -17.97 -7.27 -3.12
CA VAL A 463 -17.54 -7.09 -1.73
C VAL A 463 -17.03 -5.67 -1.51
N GLU A 464 -16.12 -5.20 -2.35
CA GLU A 464 -15.54 -3.85 -2.23
C GLU A 464 -16.58 -2.75 -2.37
N TYR A 465 -17.48 -2.87 -3.35
CA TYR A 465 -18.56 -1.90 -3.54
C TYR A 465 -19.47 -1.82 -2.30
N HIS A 466 -19.82 -2.97 -1.72
CA HIS A 466 -20.70 -3.00 -0.54
C HIS A 466 -20.01 -2.55 0.74
N VAL A 467 -18.74 -2.91 0.94
CA VAL A 467 -17.98 -2.57 2.15
C VAL A 467 -17.61 -1.09 2.17
N HIS A 468 -17.21 -0.53 1.03
CA HIS A 468 -16.73 0.85 0.96
C HIS A 468 -17.81 1.85 0.55
N ALA A 469 -18.94 1.39 0.02
CA ALA A 469 -20.06 2.22 -0.41
C ALA A 469 -19.62 3.47 -1.20
N PRO A 470 -18.86 3.30 -2.32
CA PRO A 470 -18.32 4.42 -3.06
C PRO A 470 -19.45 5.26 -3.68
N GLU A 471 -19.23 6.56 -3.80
CA GLU A 471 -20.18 7.53 -4.37
C GLU A 471 -20.29 7.41 -5.90
N THR A 472 -20.65 6.23 -6.40
CA THR A 472 -20.86 5.97 -7.83
C THR A 472 -21.82 4.80 -8.06
N SER A 473 -22.32 4.67 -9.29
CA SER A 473 -23.21 3.56 -9.64
C SER A 473 -22.47 2.22 -9.67
N ARG A 474 -23.16 1.12 -9.38
CA ARG A 474 -22.60 -0.24 -9.46
C ARG A 474 -21.98 -0.55 -10.82
N LEU A 475 -22.62 -0.11 -11.90
CA LEU A 475 -22.15 -0.33 -13.26
C LEU A 475 -20.87 0.45 -13.56
N ALA A 476 -20.81 1.72 -13.12
CA ALA A 476 -19.61 2.53 -13.31
C ALA A 476 -18.43 1.98 -12.49
N TYR A 477 -18.66 1.61 -11.23
CA TYR A 477 -17.64 0.97 -10.40
C TYR A 477 -17.13 -0.33 -11.02
N ALA A 478 -18.04 -1.22 -11.44
CA ALA A 478 -17.67 -2.47 -12.09
C ALA A 478 -16.88 -2.24 -13.40
N GLY A 479 -17.24 -1.20 -14.16
CA GLY A 479 -16.50 -0.80 -15.36
C GLY A 479 -15.06 -0.40 -15.06
N TYR A 480 -14.83 0.43 -14.05
CA TYR A 480 -13.46 0.81 -13.62
C TYR A 480 -12.72 -0.36 -12.98
N TYR A 481 -13.40 -1.21 -12.22
CA TYR A 481 -12.82 -2.45 -11.67
C TYR A 481 -12.27 -3.35 -12.79
N LEU A 482 -13.07 -3.60 -13.83
CA LEU A 482 -12.63 -4.39 -14.98
C LEU A 482 -11.51 -3.69 -15.76
N ALA A 483 -11.61 -2.37 -15.98
CA ALA A 483 -10.58 -1.59 -16.65
C ALA A 483 -9.24 -1.63 -15.90
N ASP A 484 -9.27 -1.59 -14.56
CA ASP A 484 -8.09 -1.71 -13.71
C ASP A 484 -7.42 -3.07 -13.93
N HIS A 485 -8.16 -4.13 -13.61
CA HIS A 485 -7.57 -5.46 -13.57
C HIS A 485 -7.16 -5.97 -14.95
N LEU A 486 -7.95 -5.71 -16.01
CA LEU A 486 -7.56 -6.10 -17.37
C LEU A 486 -6.37 -5.28 -17.88
N GLY A 487 -6.35 -3.97 -17.60
CA GLY A 487 -5.23 -3.10 -17.94
C GLY A 487 -3.95 -3.55 -17.24
N TYR A 488 -4.02 -3.73 -15.91
CA TYR A 488 -2.92 -4.20 -15.08
C TYR A 488 -2.37 -5.54 -15.55
N GLN A 489 -3.26 -6.51 -15.77
CA GLN A 489 -2.88 -7.85 -16.21
C GLN A 489 -2.20 -7.84 -17.57
N PHE A 490 -2.73 -7.09 -18.54
CA PHE A 490 -2.07 -6.88 -19.82
C PHE A 490 -0.64 -6.33 -19.64
N GLY A 491 -0.49 -5.35 -18.74
CA GLY A 491 0.80 -4.81 -18.35
C GLY A 491 1.77 -5.85 -17.80
N VAL A 492 1.32 -6.65 -16.84
CA VAL A 492 2.11 -7.72 -16.21
C VAL A 492 2.69 -8.69 -17.23
N TYR A 493 1.87 -9.15 -18.20
CA TYR A 493 2.31 -10.07 -19.25
C TYR A 493 3.22 -9.39 -20.27
N ARG A 494 2.94 -8.14 -20.65
CA ARG A 494 3.80 -7.36 -21.52
C ARG A 494 5.18 -7.12 -20.89
N GLY A 495 5.22 -6.79 -19.59
CA GLY A 495 6.44 -6.63 -18.81
C GLY A 495 7.26 -7.91 -18.74
N ALA A 496 6.59 -9.06 -18.55
CA ALA A 496 7.24 -10.37 -18.55
C ALA A 496 8.02 -10.64 -19.85
N LEU A 497 7.40 -10.32 -20.99
CA LEU A 497 8.04 -10.43 -22.32
C LEU A 497 9.17 -9.41 -22.48
N ALA A 498 8.98 -8.16 -22.05
CA ALA A 498 9.96 -7.09 -22.21
C ALA A 498 11.24 -7.31 -21.37
N HIS A 499 11.10 -7.85 -20.16
CA HIS A 499 12.21 -8.05 -19.22
C HIS A 499 12.70 -9.51 -19.16
N GLY A 500 12.09 -10.43 -19.91
CA GLY A 500 12.51 -11.83 -19.96
C GLY A 500 12.35 -12.57 -18.63
N THR A 501 11.43 -12.14 -17.77
CA THR A 501 11.19 -12.76 -16.45
C THR A 501 9.71 -13.04 -16.23
N VAL A 502 9.43 -14.17 -15.59
CA VAL A 502 8.09 -14.55 -15.14
C VAL A 502 8.02 -14.70 -13.62
N ALA A 503 9.05 -14.22 -12.90
CA ALA A 503 9.16 -14.38 -11.45
C ALA A 503 7.92 -13.82 -10.72
N HIS A 504 7.46 -12.63 -11.11
CA HIS A 504 6.26 -11.96 -10.60
C HIS A 504 4.95 -12.69 -10.93
N LEU A 505 4.96 -13.61 -11.90
CA LEU A 505 3.82 -14.44 -12.32
C LEU A 505 3.83 -15.84 -11.70
N ARG A 506 4.84 -16.21 -10.91
CA ARG A 506 4.93 -17.56 -10.32
C ARG A 506 3.85 -17.75 -9.27
N PRO A 507 2.95 -18.74 -9.42
CA PRO A 507 1.93 -19.02 -8.41
C PRO A 507 2.53 -19.40 -7.06
N SER A 508 3.67 -20.09 -7.02
CA SER A 508 4.35 -20.47 -5.77
C SER A 508 4.90 -19.28 -4.99
N ALA A 509 5.26 -18.20 -5.69
CA ALA A 509 5.63 -16.96 -5.04
C ALA A 509 4.37 -16.29 -4.46
N ARG A 510 3.34 -16.10 -5.28
CA ARG A 510 2.09 -15.36 -4.95
C ARG A 510 1.24 -16.03 -3.87
N PHE A 511 1.14 -17.36 -3.93
CA PHE A 511 0.37 -18.19 -3.01
C PHE A 511 1.32 -18.91 -2.05
N ARG A 512 1.68 -18.24 -0.95
CA ARG A 512 2.51 -18.87 0.09
C ARG A 512 1.69 -19.93 0.84
N LEU A 513 2.30 -21.07 1.11
CA LEU A 513 1.73 -22.07 2.02
C LEU A 513 2.00 -21.60 3.46
N ALA A 514 0.97 -21.08 4.13
CA ALA A 514 0.99 -20.83 5.58
C ALA A 514 0.59 -22.10 6.36
#